data_AF-A0A380G6N6-F1
#
_entry.id   AF-A0A380G6N6-F1
#
_cell.length_a   1.000
_cell.length_b   1.000
_cell.length_c   1.000
_cell.angle_alpha   90.00
_cell.angle_beta   90.00
_cell.angle_gamma   90.00
#
_symmetry.space_group_name_H-M   'P 1'
#
loop_
_entity.id
_entity.type
_entity.pdbx_description
1 polymer ?
#
loop_
_entity_poly.entity_id
_entity_poly.type
_entity_poly.pdbx_seq_one_letter_code
_entity_poly.pdbx_strand_id
1 'polypeptide(L)' 'MQFWLKFIWFIIASILVTHFIWNEMIIETCIISIMTLVVYSVIEYVFKKKEEE' A
#
# COMPACT_ATOMS: atom_id res chain seq x y z
N MET A 1 0.68 15.78 4.04
CA MET A 1 -0.33 15.16 3.16
C MET A 1 0.05 13.72 2.74
N GLN A 2 1.32 13.43 2.38
CA GLN A 2 1.80 12.07 2.13
C GLN A 2 1.52 11.06 3.25
N PHE A 3 1.73 11.45 4.50
CA PHE A 3 1.58 10.57 5.66
C PHE A 3 0.15 10.02 5.80
N TRP A 4 -0.85 10.87 5.58
CA TRP A 4 -2.26 10.48 5.60
C TRP A 4 -2.61 9.51 4.47
N LEU A 5 -2.05 9.71 3.27
CA LEU A 5 -2.29 8.82 2.14
C LEU A 5 -1.67 7.44 2.37
N LYS A 6 -0.42 7.40 2.86
CA LYS A 6 0.29 6.18 3.28
C LYS A 6 -0.51 5.46 4.38
N PHE A 7 -1.06 6.20 5.35
CA PHE A 7 -1.85 5.64 6.45
C PHE A 7 -3.19 5.04 6.00
N ILE A 8 -3.94 5.72 5.14
CA ILE A 8 -5.19 5.19 4.57
C ILE A 8 -4.90 3.92 3.76
N TRP A 9 -3.84 3.94 2.94
CA TRP A 9 -3.44 2.77 2.18
C TRP A 9 -3.05 1.58 3.07
N PHE A 10 -2.34 1.85 4.17
CA PHE A 10 -1.97 0.84 5.15
C PHE A 10 -3.18 0.17 5.80
N ILE A 11 -4.22 0.95 6.15
CA ILE A 11 -5.47 0.40 6.71
C ILE A 11 -6.15 -0.54 5.70
N ILE A 12 -6.25 -0.13 4.44
CA ILE A 12 -6.86 -0.95 3.38
C ILE A 12 -6.07 -2.24 3.16
N ALA A 13 -4.73 -2.13 3.07
CA ALA A 13 -3.85 -3.28 2.91
C ALA A 13 -3.96 -4.26 4.10
N SER A 14 -4.06 -3.75 5.32
CA SER A 14 -4.20 -4.56 6.54
C SER A 14 -5.49 -5.39 6.55
N ILE A 15 -6.62 -4.78 6.15
CA ILE A 15 -7.91 -5.48 6.04
C ILE A 15 -7.84 -6.57 4.98
N LEU A 16 -7.27 -6.27 3.81
CA LEU A 16 -7.11 -7.23 2.73
C LEU A 16 -6.21 -8.40 3.16
N VAL A 17 -5.04 -8.13 3.76
CA VAL A 17 -4.13 -9.17 4.24
C VAL A 17 -4.83 -10.08 5.26
N THR A 18 -5.59 -9.51 6.21
CA THR A 18 -6.34 -10.30 7.19
C THR A 18 -7.36 -11.23 6.52
N HIS A 19 -8.07 -10.72 5.51
CA HIS A 19 -9.01 -11.52 4.71
C HIS A 19 -8.31 -12.64 3.93
N PHE A 20 -7.18 -12.37 3.29
CA PHE A 20 -6.43 -13.38 2.53
C PHE A 20 -5.81 -14.46 3.41
N ILE A 21 -5.30 -14.10 4.59
CA ILE A 21 -4.80 -15.06 5.58
C ILE A 21 -5.92 -15.98 6.06
N TRP A 22 -7.10 -15.42 6.33
CA TRP A 22 -8.27 -16.22 6.74
C TRP A 22 -8.69 -17.24 5.68
N ASN A 23 -8.47 -16.92 4.40
CA ASN A 23 -8.84 -17.75 3.27
C ASN A 23 -7.71 -18.69 2.79
N GLU A 24 -6.61 -18.80 3.56
CA GLU A 24 -5.39 -19.58 3.24
C GLU A 24 -4.68 -19.18 1.92
N MET A 25 -4.89 -17.95 1.45
CA MET A 25 -4.38 -17.49 0.14
C MET A 25 -3.00 -16.81 0.28
N ILE A 26 -1.99 -17.64 0.50
CA ILE A 26 -0.59 -17.19 0.71
C ILE A 26 -0.03 -16.43 -0.51
N ILE A 27 -0.34 -16.88 -1.73
CA ILE A 27 0.14 -16.25 -2.98
C ILE A 27 -0.40 -14.81 -3.10
N GLU A 28 -1.66 -14.61 -2.78
CA GLU A 28 -2.31 -13.30 -2.86
C GLU A 28 -1.78 -12.33 -1.81
N THR A 29 -1.41 -12.85 -0.64
CA THR A 29 -0.72 -12.07 0.41
C THR A 29 0.65 -11.55 -0.06
N CYS A 30 1.41 -12.36 -0.81
CA CYS A 30 2.66 -11.92 -1.44
C CYS A 30 2.41 -10.84 -2.50
N ILE A 31 1.39 -11.00 -3.35
CA ILE A 31 1.04 -10.02 -4.39
C ILE A 31 0.68 -8.67 -3.76
N ILE A 32 -0.11 -8.68 -2.68
CA ILE A 32 -0.49 -7.45 -1.97
C ILE A 32 0.69 -6.78 -1.30
N SER A 33 1.63 -7.56 -0.76
CA SER A 33 2.85 -7.01 -0.18
C SER A 33 3.68 -6.25 -1.23
N ILE A 34 3.81 -6.82 -2.44
CA ILE A 34 4.49 -6.16 -3.57
C ILE A 34 3.72 -4.92 -4.04
N MET A 35 2.39 -5.03 -4.22
CA MET A 35 1.53 -3.89 -4.58
C MET A 35 1.64 -2.75 -3.57
N THR A 36 1.73 -3.07 -2.28
CA THR A 36 1.88 -2.07 -1.21
C THR A 36 3.18 -1.29 -1.35
N LEU A 37 4.29 -1.96 -1.65
CA LEU A 37 5.58 -1.30 -1.93
C LEU A 37 5.49 -0.38 -3.17
N VAL A 38 4.85 -0.85 -4.24
CA VAL A 38 4.66 -0.05 -5.47
C VAL A 38 3.85 1.21 -5.17
N VAL A 39 2.73 1.09 -4.47
CA VAL A 39 1.88 2.23 -4.15
C VAL A 39 2.60 3.22 -3.22
N TYR A 40 3.35 2.74 -2.24
CA TYR A 40 4.18 3.62 -1.41
C TYR A 40 5.20 4.40 -2.25
N SER A 41 5.86 3.75 -3.21
CA SER A 41 6.82 4.37 -4.11
C SER A 41 6.16 5.40 -5.04
N VAL A 42 4.96 5.10 -5.57
CA VAL A 42 4.17 6.03 -6.39
C VAL A 42 3.73 7.25 -5.57
N ILE A 43 3.22 7.06 -4.35
CA ILE A 43 2.83 8.15 -3.46
C ILE A 43 4.03 9.05 -3.21
N GLU A 44 5.20 8.47 -2.95
CA GLU A 44 6.42 9.23 -2.72
C GLU A 44 6.83 10.03 -3.94
N TYR A 45 6.86 9.39 -5.11
CA TYR A 45 7.21 10.03 -6.39
C TYR A 45 6.27 11.18 -6.75
N VAL A 46 4.95 10.97 -6.67
CA VAL A 46 3.93 11.98 -7.01
C VAL A 46 4.03 13.21 -6.10
N PHE A 47 4.23 12.98 -4.80
CA PHE A 47 4.33 14.09 -3.86
C PHE A 47 5.69 14.77 -3.87
N LYS A 48 6.80 14.05 -4.12
CA LYS A 48 8.11 14.65 -4.31
C LYS A 48 8.13 15.59 -5.51
N LYS A 49 7.47 15.19 -6.61
CA LYS A 49 7.30 16.04 -7.80
C LYS A 49 6.50 17.33 -7.51
N LYS A 50 5.55 17.28 -6.57
CA LYS A 50 4.73 18.44 -6.17
C LYS A 50 5.43 19.43 -5.26
N GLU A 51 6.59 19.07 -4.69
CA GLU A 51 7.37 19.93 -3.81
C GLU A 51 8.48 20.68 -4.57
N GLU A 52 8.80 20.23 -5.78
CA GLU A 52 9.73 20.88 -6.72
C GLU A 52 9.06 21.88 -7.68
N GLU A 53 7.72 21.91 -7.76
CA GLU A 53 6.90 22.90 -8.49
C GLU A 53 6.46 24.06 -7.60
#